data_AF-A0A350T1Y6-F1
#
_entry.id   AF-A0A350T1Y6-F1
#
_cell.length_a   1.000
_cell.length_b   1.000
_cell.length_c   1.000
_cell.angle_alpha   90.00
_cell.angle_beta   90.00
_cell.angle_gamma   90.00
#
_symmetry.space_group_name_H-M   'P 1'
#
loop_
_entity.id
_entity.type
_entity.pdbx_description
1 polymer ?
#
loop_
_entity_poly.entity_id
_entity_poly.type
_entity_poly.pdbx_seq_one_letter_code
_entity_poly.pdbx_strand_id
1 'polypeptide(L)'
;MSEDISFDLGGDEMSDEEKASIVNSLIDEMRVLFHDYVNDKLPYDELSFEMFDTLQTIHALATGALVIEYEDGFEDSADNNHHAEQPASQPKKGSRHDGN
;
A
#
# COMPACT_ATOMS: atom_id res chain seq x y z
N MET A 1 -7.36 29.40 39.38
CA MET A 1 -6.02 29.38 38.76
C MET A 1 -5.84 27.94 38.32
N SER A 2 -6.01 27.68 37.03
CA SER A 2 -5.81 26.35 36.46
C SER A 2 -4.33 26.28 36.09
N GLU A 3 -3.58 25.42 36.75
CA GLU A 3 -2.21 25.11 36.36
C GLU A 3 -2.30 24.28 35.07
N ASP A 4 -1.96 24.91 33.94
CA ASP A 4 -1.71 24.22 32.69
C ASP A 4 -0.50 23.30 32.90
N ILE A 5 -0.76 22.01 33.07
CA ILE A 5 0.27 20.98 33.08
C ILE A 5 0.75 20.84 31.64
N SER A 6 1.78 21.61 31.27
CA SER A 6 2.53 21.41 30.04
C SER A 6 3.25 20.08 30.16
N PHE A 7 2.76 19.06 29.45
CA PHE A 7 3.47 17.81 29.28
C PHE A 7 4.60 18.05 28.29
N ASP A 8 5.78 18.35 28.83
CA ASP A 8 7.04 18.37 28.10
C ASP A 8 7.33 16.94 27.65
N LEU A 9 6.91 16.62 26.42
CA LEU A 9 7.34 15.43 25.70
C LEU A 9 8.81 15.64 25.33
N GLY A 10 9.71 15.40 26.29
CA GLY A 10 11.14 15.27 26.07
C GLY A 10 11.45 14.07 25.17
N GLY A 11 11.04 14.16 23.90
CA GLY A 11 11.48 13.29 22.83
C GLY A 11 12.81 13.81 22.34
N ASP A 12 13.81 12.95 22.38
CA ASP A 12 15.08 13.13 21.66
C ASP A 12 14.73 13.31 20.18
N GLU A 13 14.55 14.56 19.77
CA GLU A 13 14.18 14.90 18.41
C GLU A 13 15.41 14.60 17.56
N MET A 14 15.29 13.57 16.71
CA MET A 14 16.39 13.12 15.85
C MET A 14 17.01 14.33 15.15
N SER A 15 18.34 14.42 15.21
CA SER A 15 19.06 15.56 14.64
C SER A 15 18.84 15.65 13.14
N ASP A 16 18.96 16.85 12.59
CA ASP A 16 18.83 17.07 11.15
C ASP A 16 19.89 16.28 10.37
N GLU A 17 21.08 16.09 10.93
CA GLU A 17 22.13 15.24 10.37
C GLU A 17 21.73 13.75 10.32
N GLU A 18 21.10 13.24 11.38
CA GLU A 18 20.62 11.86 11.42
C GLU A 18 19.45 11.64 10.45
N LYS A 19 18.49 12.57 10.39
CA LYS A 19 17.40 12.54 9.41
C LYS A 19 17.95 12.53 7.99
N ALA A 20 18.93 13.39 7.69
CA ALA A 20 19.56 13.45 6.38
C ALA A 20 20.29 12.15 6.03
N SER A 21 20.97 11.52 7.01
CA SER A 21 21.63 10.23 6.84
C SER A 21 20.64 9.13 6.45
N ILE A 22 19.49 9.04 7.13
CA ILE A 22 18.44 8.06 6.83
C ILE A 22 17.85 8.30 5.45
N VAL A 23 17.49 9.55 5.13
CA VAL A 23 16.94 9.89 3.81
C VAL A 23 17.91 9.53 2.69
N ASN A 24 19.22 9.76 2.88
CA ASN A 24 20.22 9.36 1.89
C ASN A 24 20.30 7.84 1.70
N SER A 25 20.20 7.04 2.78
CA SER A 25 20.14 5.58 2.68
C SER A 25 18.93 5.12 1.87
N LEU A 26 17.75 5.66 2.18
CA LEU A 26 16.51 5.35 1.49
C LEU A 26 16.55 5.74 0.00
N ILE A 27 17.21 6.84 -0.35
CA ILE A 27 17.44 7.23 -1.75
C ILE A 27 18.36 6.24 -2.48
N ASP A 28 19.41 5.76 -1.81
CA ASP A 28 20.31 4.76 -2.39
C ASP A 28 19.59 3.41 -2.59
N GLU A 29 18.70 3.03 -1.67
CA GLU A 29 17.83 1.85 -1.81
C GLU A 29 16.89 1.98 -3.02
N MET A 30 16.20 3.11 -3.18
CA MET A 30 15.37 3.39 -4.36
C MET A 30 16.17 3.32 -5.67
N ARG A 31 17.43 3.76 -5.66
CA ARG A 31 18.31 3.65 -6.83
C ARG A 31 18.60 2.20 -7.18
N VAL A 32 18.84 1.35 -6.19
CA VAL A 32 19.07 -0.10 -6.40
C VAL A 32 17.81 -0.76 -6.95
N LEU A 33 16.66 -0.51 -6.35
CA LEU A 33 15.37 -1.05 -6.80
C LEU A 33 15.07 -0.68 -8.26
N PHE A 34 15.26 0.59 -8.62
CA PHE A 34 15.08 1.04 -10.00
C PHE A 34 16.07 0.37 -10.96
N HIS A 35 17.33 0.21 -10.56
CA HIS A 35 18.33 -0.48 -11.36
C HIS A 35 17.97 -1.96 -11.56
N ASP A 36 17.47 -2.65 -10.54
CA ASP A 36 17.07 -4.05 -10.65
C ASP A 36 15.83 -4.22 -11.52
N TYR A 37 14.88 -3.28 -11.48
CA TYR A 37 13.76 -3.24 -12.42
C TYR A 37 14.22 -3.08 -13.87
N VAL A 38 15.12 -2.13 -14.15
CA VAL A 38 15.67 -1.89 -15.51
C VAL A 38 16.44 -3.10 -16.06
N ASN A 39 16.99 -3.94 -15.19
CA ASN A 39 17.69 -5.16 -15.56
C ASN A 39 16.79 -6.41 -15.57
N ASP A 40 15.47 -6.25 -15.54
CA ASP A 40 14.48 -7.34 -15.50
C ASP A 40 14.67 -8.30 -14.31
N LYS A 41 15.25 -7.83 -13.20
CA LYS A 41 15.45 -8.60 -11.96
C LYS A 41 14.37 -8.39 -10.92
N LEU A 42 13.62 -7.28 -11.04
CA LEU A 42 12.53 -6.90 -10.14
C LEU A 42 11.28 -6.62 -10.98
N PRO A 43 10.11 -7.21 -10.67
CA PRO A 43 8.87 -6.90 -11.36
C PRO A 43 8.37 -5.48 -10.99
N TYR A 44 7.55 -4.89 -11.86
CA TYR A 44 7.00 -3.54 -11.63
C TYR A 44 6.18 -3.45 -10.33
N ASP A 45 5.38 -4.47 -10.03
CA ASP A 45 4.50 -4.45 -8.85
C ASP A 45 5.32 -4.34 -7.56
N GLU A 46 6.41 -5.11 -7.47
CA GLU A 46 7.35 -5.07 -6.34
C GLU A 46 8.11 -3.74 -6.29
N LEU A 47 8.62 -3.23 -7.42
CA LEU A 47 9.20 -1.89 -7.48
C LEU A 47 8.22 -0.82 -6.95
N SER A 48 6.97 -0.86 -7.40
CA SER A 48 5.98 0.16 -7.06
C SER A 48 5.63 0.15 -5.57
N PHE A 49 5.58 -1.03 -4.96
CA PHE A 49 5.34 -1.21 -3.55
C PHE A 49 6.50 -0.64 -2.72
N GLU A 50 7.73 -1.08 -3.01
CA GLU A 50 8.92 -0.67 -2.26
C GLU A 50 9.20 0.84 -2.40
N MET A 51 8.99 1.40 -3.60
CA MET A 51 9.11 2.85 -3.82
C MET A 51 8.06 3.64 -3.04
N PHE A 52 6.81 3.13 -2.97
CA PHE A 52 5.76 3.78 -2.19
C PHE A 52 6.08 3.75 -0.70
N ASP A 53 6.50 2.60 -0.17
CA ASP A 53 6.87 2.43 1.23
C ASP A 53 8.03 3.35 1.64
N THR A 54 9.05 3.42 0.80
CA THR A 54 10.19 4.30 1.02
C THR A 54 9.78 5.77 1.07
N LEU A 55 8.88 6.20 0.16
CA LEU A 55 8.38 7.57 0.15
C LEU A 55 7.49 7.89 1.36
N GLN A 56 6.68 6.93 1.83
CA GLN A 56 5.91 7.09 3.07
C GLN A 56 6.84 7.25 4.28
N THR A 57 7.92 6.48 4.33
CA THR A 57 8.93 6.59 5.38
C THR A 57 9.60 7.96 5.37
N ILE A 58 10.02 8.47 4.20
CA ILE A 58 10.58 9.82 4.05
C ILE A 58 9.57 10.88 4.48
N HIS A 59 8.30 10.73 4.10
CA HIS A 59 7.23 11.65 4.46
C HIS A 59 6.99 11.67 5.99
N ALA A 60 6.97 10.50 6.64
CA ALA A 60 6.86 10.38 8.09
C ALA A 60 8.01 11.07 8.82
N LEU A 61 9.25 10.88 8.35
CA LEU A 61 10.43 11.55 8.88
C LEU A 61 10.36 13.08 8.72
N ALA A 62 9.86 13.56 7.59
CA ALA A 62 9.76 14.99 7.31
C ALA A 62 8.65 15.70 8.11
N THR A 63 7.57 14.98 8.44
CA THR A 63 6.38 15.56 9.10
C THR A 63 6.32 15.30 10.60
N GLY A 64 7.22 14.45 11.13
CA GLY A 64 7.16 13.99 12.52
C GLY A 64 5.98 13.06 12.81
N ALA A 65 5.24 12.62 11.79
CA ALA A 65 4.12 11.70 11.90
C ALA A 65 4.63 10.25 11.79
N LEU A 66 5.36 9.80 12.81
CA LEU A 66 5.94 8.46 12.87
C LEU A 66 4.88 7.44 13.36
N VAL A 67 3.91 7.13 12.50
CA VAL A 67 3.03 5.97 12.64
C VAL A 67 2.93 5.30 11.28
N ILE A 68 3.69 4.23 11.09
CA ILE A 68 3.55 3.33 9.94
C ILE A 68 2.97 2.02 10.49
N GLU A 69 1.65 1.87 10.38
CA GLU A 69 0.92 0.66 10.76
C GLU A 69 0.70 -0.18 9.49
N TYR A 70 1.30 -1.36 9.45
CA TYR A 70 0.98 -2.39 8.47
C TYR A 70 -0.07 -3.30 9.12
N GLU A 71 -1.25 -3.42 8.52
CA GLU A 71 -2.20 -4.47 8.90
C GLU A 71 -1.58 -5.82 8.53
N ASP A 72 -1.04 -6.53 9.53
CA ASP A 72 -0.77 -7.97 9.47
C ASP A 72 -2.11 -8.70 9.22
N GLY A 73 -2.46 -8.87 7.94
CA GLY A 73 -3.81 -9.29 7.57
C GLY A 73 -3.96 -9.89 6.18
N PHE A 74 -2.91 -10.48 5.61
CA PHE A 74 -3.05 -11.40 4.48
C PHE A 74 -2.58 -12.80 4.85
N GLU A 75 -3.18 -13.38 5.90
CA GLU A 75 -3.24 -14.83 6.10
C GLU A 75 -4.69 -15.33 5.97
N ASP A 76 -4.93 -15.93 4.81
CA ASP A 76 -5.84 -17.04 4.51
C ASP A 76 -7.32 -16.99 4.93
N SER A 77 -8.18 -16.89 3.92
CA SER A 77 -9.45 -17.64 3.91
C SER A 77 -9.77 -18.05 2.49
N ALA A 78 -9.13 -19.12 2.02
CA ALA A 78 -9.81 -20.02 1.13
C ALA A 78 -11.19 -20.40 1.73
N ASP A 79 -12.23 -20.12 0.95
CA ASP A 79 -13.38 -20.98 0.66
C ASP A 79 -14.81 -20.43 0.93
N ASN A 80 -15.64 -20.64 -0.10
CA ASN A 80 -17.09 -20.72 -0.18
C ASN A 80 -18.00 -19.47 -0.24
N ASN A 81 -18.35 -19.17 -1.51
CA ASN A 81 -19.73 -19.24 -2.03
C ASN A 81 -20.69 -18.08 -1.70
N HIS A 82 -20.83 -17.13 -2.63
CA HIS A 82 -22.06 -16.35 -2.79
C HIS A 82 -22.63 -16.49 -4.20
N HIS A 83 -23.63 -17.37 -4.25
CA HIS A 83 -24.71 -17.42 -5.22
C HIS A 83 -25.31 -16.01 -5.42
N ALA A 84 -25.32 -15.50 -6.65
CA ALA A 84 -26.21 -14.43 -7.06
C ALA A 84 -26.80 -14.79 -8.42
N GLU A 85 -27.90 -15.55 -8.36
CA GLU A 85 -28.86 -15.71 -9.45
C GLU A 85 -29.29 -14.33 -9.95
N GLN A 86 -29.02 -14.00 -11.21
CA GLN A 86 -29.70 -12.89 -11.88
C GLN A 86 -30.96 -13.42 -12.57
N PRO A 87 -32.16 -12.91 -12.23
CA PRO A 87 -33.38 -13.32 -12.90
C PRO A 87 -33.53 -12.62 -14.25
N ALA A 88 -33.60 -13.44 -15.29
CA ALA A 88 -34.43 -13.36 -16.49
C ALA A 88 -34.64 -11.99 -17.18
N SER A 89 -34.06 -11.86 -18.38
CA SER A 89 -34.69 -11.13 -19.49
C SER A 89 -35.00 -12.10 -20.63
N GLN A 90 -36.27 -12.48 -20.73
CA GLN A 90 -36.82 -13.23 -21.86
C GLN A 90 -36.84 -12.37 -23.14
N PRO A 91 -36.59 -12.96 -24.31
CA PRO A 91 -37.32 -12.59 -25.52
C PRO A 91 -38.41 -13.65 -25.80
N LYS A 92 -39.67 -13.23 -25.76
CA LYS A 92 -40.81 -14.06 -26.15
C LYS A 92 -40.93 -14.15 -27.68
N LYS A 93 -40.88 -15.41 -28.14
CA LYS A 93 -41.73 -16.07 -29.18
C LYS A 93 -41.57 -15.74 -30.68
N GLY A 94 -41.36 -16.84 -31.40
CA GLY A 94 -41.84 -17.11 -32.76
C GLY A 94 -40.72 -17.71 -33.61
N SER A 95 -40.79 -18.86 -34.26
CA SER A 95 -41.88 -19.80 -34.54
C SER A 95 -41.23 -21.13 -34.98
N ARG A 96 -41.94 -22.23 -34.77
CA ARG A 96 -41.56 -23.61 -35.14
C ARG A 96 -41.31 -23.76 -36.65
N HIS A 97 -40.28 -24.53 -37.04
CA HIS A 97 -40.49 -25.63 -37.99
C HIS A 97 -39.34 -26.65 -37.93
N ASP A 98 -39.72 -27.90 -37.69
CA ASP A 98 -38.89 -29.11 -37.80
C ASP A 98 -38.52 -29.40 -39.26
N GLY A 99 -37.45 -30.18 -39.44
CA GLY A 99 -36.90 -30.50 -40.75
C GLY A 99 -37.64 -31.60 -41.52
N ASN A 100 -37.34 -31.65 -42.82
CA ASN A 100 -37.01 -32.85 -43.60
C ASN A 100 -36.31 -32.42 -44.89
#